data_AF-G0QZY6-F1
#
_entry.id   AF-G0QZY6-F1
#
_cell.length_a   1.000
_cell.length_b   1.000
_cell.length_c   1.000
_cell.angle_alpha   90.00
_cell.angle_beta   90.00
_cell.angle_gamma   90.00
#
_symmetry.space_group_name_H-M   'P 1'
#
loop_
_entity.id
_entity.type
_entity.pdbx_description
1 polymer ?
#
loop_
_entity_poly.entity_id
_entity_poly.type
_entity_poly.pdbx_seq_one_letter_code
_entity_poly.pdbx_strand_id
1 'polypeptide(L)'
;MLCITKYSTKIDIWSFGCILGELVTNKLLFKGKNEGDQLIQIFRLLGFLNQEEYDYFSQKVPFDSKIFEEFQIYEKQFSHLEKSDLLLDLLQRCLQFCPEKRISACEALNHPLFQEIQEKYS
;
A
#
# COMPACT_ATOMS: atom_id res chain seq x y z
N MET A 1 6.81 -9.92 -6.03
CA MET A 1 5.41 -9.62 -6.41
C MET A 1 5.04 -8.12 -6.38
N LEU A 2 5.92 -7.20 -5.97
CA LEU A 2 5.80 -5.77 -6.32
C LEU A 2 7.16 -5.25 -6.76
N CYS A 3 7.31 -4.98 -8.06
CA CYS A 3 8.36 -4.20 -8.75
C CYS A 3 9.77 -4.14 -8.14
N ILE A 4 10.36 -5.25 -7.66
CA ILE A 4 11.70 -5.19 -7.09
C ILE A 4 12.57 -6.29 -7.66
N THR A 5 13.50 -5.88 -8.52
CA THR A 5 14.60 -6.72 -9.04
C THR A 5 15.82 -6.72 -8.11
N LYS A 6 15.84 -5.86 -7.08
CA LYS A 6 16.88 -5.75 -6.04
C LYS A 6 16.27 -5.61 -4.65
N TYR A 7 16.38 -6.64 -3.82
CA TYR A 7 15.90 -6.63 -2.44
C TYR A 7 16.31 -5.32 -1.73
N SER A 8 15.32 -4.62 -1.17
CA SER A 8 15.49 -3.31 -0.53
C SER A 8 14.55 -3.23 0.67
N THR A 9 14.94 -2.45 1.67
CA THR A 9 14.17 -2.19 2.90
C THR A 9 12.75 -1.67 2.63
N LYS A 10 12.50 -1.14 1.43
CA LYS A 10 11.18 -0.71 0.96
C LYS A 10 10.16 -1.85 0.81
N ILE A 11 10.61 -3.11 0.66
CA ILE A 11 9.72 -4.29 0.69
C ILE A 11 9.15 -4.48 2.10
N ASP A 12 9.99 -4.28 3.11
CA ASP A 12 9.60 -4.49 4.51
C ASP A 12 8.56 -3.43 4.92
N ILE A 13 8.68 -2.20 4.43
CA ILE A 13 7.68 -1.14 4.65
C ILE A 13 6.31 -1.50 4.06
N TRP A 14 6.28 -2.12 2.88
CA TRP A 14 5.03 -2.60 2.30
C TRP A 14 4.40 -3.69 3.18
N SER A 15 5.22 -4.65 3.61
CA SER A 15 4.78 -5.75 4.47
C SER A 15 4.27 -5.22 5.82
N PHE A 16 4.94 -4.24 6.39
CA PHE A 16 4.51 -3.52 7.59
C PHE A 16 3.15 -2.84 7.40
N GLY A 17 2.95 -2.12 6.29
CA GLY A 17 1.66 -1.50 5.97
C GLY A 17 0.53 -2.52 5.84
N CYS A 18 0.81 -3.70 5.25
CA CYS A 18 -0.17 -4.79 5.18
C CYS A 18 -0.55 -5.28 6.59
N ILE A 19 0.43 -5.63 7.41
CA ILE A 19 0.20 -6.11 8.78
C ILE A 19 -0.56 -5.07 9.60
N LEU A 20 -0.18 -3.80 9.50
CA LEU A 20 -0.84 -2.72 10.23
C LEU A 20 -2.33 -2.59 9.81
N GLY A 21 -2.62 -2.63 8.51
CA GLY A 21 -4.00 -2.62 8.02
C GLY A 21 -4.81 -3.84 8.48
N GLU A 22 -4.18 -5.01 8.55
CA GLU A 22 -4.81 -6.24 9.04
C GLU A 22 -5.11 -6.21 10.53
N LEU A 23 -4.18 -5.70 11.35
CA LEU A 23 -4.37 -5.56 12.80
C LEU A 23 -5.54 -4.62 13.13
N VAL A 24 -5.71 -3.57 12.33
CA VAL A 24 -6.77 -2.59 12.56
C VAL A 24 -8.12 -3.16 12.15
N THR A 25 -8.19 -3.89 11.04
CA THR A 25 -9.46 -4.41 10.51
C THR A 25 -9.84 -5.78 11.04
N ASN A 26 -8.89 -6.50 11.63
CA ASN A 26 -8.96 -7.95 11.89
C ASN A 26 -9.32 -8.76 10.62
N LYS A 27 -8.95 -8.27 9.44
CA LYS A 27 -9.22 -8.90 8.15
C LYS A 27 -7.97 -8.78 7.29
N LEU A 28 -7.67 -9.83 6.50
CA LEU A 28 -6.60 -9.75 5.51
C LEU A 28 -6.84 -8.57 4.57
N LEU A 29 -5.82 -7.74 4.41
CA LEU A 29 -5.88 -6.51 3.61
C LEU A 29 -5.97 -6.86 2.12
N PHE A 30 -5.21 -7.88 1.71
CA PHE A 30 -5.22 -8.41 0.36
C PHE A 30 -5.45 -9.91 0.39
N LYS A 31 -6.55 -10.37 -0.23
CA LYS A 31 -6.95 -11.79 -0.27
C LYS A 31 -6.77 -12.40 -1.66
N GLY A 32 -5.58 -12.24 -2.25
CA GLY A 32 -5.30 -12.81 -3.56
C GLY A 32 -5.12 -14.32 -3.49
N LYS A 33 -5.79 -15.06 -4.38
CA LYS A 33 -5.65 -16.52 -4.53
C LYS A 33 -4.50 -16.93 -5.45
N ASN A 34 -4.08 -16.01 -6.32
CA ASN A 34 -2.97 -16.15 -7.24
C ASN A 34 -2.35 -14.76 -7.50
N GLU A 35 -1.27 -14.71 -8.28
CA GLU A 35 -0.53 -13.46 -8.52
C GLU A 35 -1.41 -12.35 -9.15
N GLY A 36 -2.25 -12.71 -10.12
CA GLY A 36 -3.16 -11.77 -10.79
C GLY A 36 -4.24 -11.25 -9.84
N ASP A 37 -4.88 -12.14 -9.09
CA ASP A 37 -5.89 -11.78 -8.09
C ASP A 37 -5.29 -10.90 -6.97
N GLN A 38 -4.04 -11.15 -6.56
CA GLN A 38 -3.34 -10.31 -5.59
C GLN A 38 -3.16 -8.88 -6.13
N LEU A 39 -2.74 -8.73 -7.40
CA LEU A 39 -2.60 -7.41 -8.04
C LEU A 39 -3.95 -6.69 -8.14
N ILE A 40 -5.01 -7.38 -8.51
CA ILE A 40 -6.37 -6.84 -8.57
C ILE A 40 -6.78 -6.25 -7.22
N GLN A 41 -6.52 -6.98 -6.13
CA GLN A 41 -6.86 -6.53 -4.77
C GLN A 41 -6.04 -5.30 -4.36
N ILE A 42 -4.78 -5.21 -4.81
CA ILE A 42 -3.94 -4.03 -4.58
C ILE A 42 -4.49 -2.81 -5.32
N PHE A 43 -4.83 -2.95 -6.60
CA PHE A 43 -5.42 -1.86 -7.39
C PHE A 43 -6.77 -1.39 -6.83
N ARG A 44 -7.60 -2.30 -6.31
CA ARG A 44 -8.86 -1.94 -5.64
C ARG A 44 -8.67 -1.06 -4.41
N LEU A 45 -7.61 -1.29 -3.64
CA LEU A 45 -7.32 -0.50 -2.43
C LEU A 45 -6.65 0.84 -2.78
N LEU A 46 -5.60 0.78 -3.58
CA LEU A 46 -4.74 1.94 -3.89
C LEU A 46 -5.28 2.82 -5.03
N GLY A 47 -6.34 2.37 -5.70
CA GLY A 47 -6.91 3.02 -6.86
C GLY A 47 -6.02 2.95 -8.09
N PHE A 48 -6.40 3.74 -9.09
CA PHE A 48 -5.71 3.87 -10.35
C PHE A 48 -4.28 4.47 -10.21
N LEU A 49 -3.32 3.89 -10.94
CA LEU A 49 -2.00 4.49 -11.14
C LEU A 49 -2.15 5.70 -12.04
N ASN A 50 -1.60 6.86 -11.68
CA ASN A 50 -1.47 7.91 -12.68
C ASN A 50 -0.53 7.46 -13.83
N GLN A 51 -0.53 8.20 -14.95
CA GLN A 51 0.26 7.83 -16.13
C GLN A 51 1.75 7.61 -15.80
N GLU A 52 2.33 8.43 -14.93
CA GLU A 52 3.73 8.31 -14.51
C GLU A 52 3.99 7.00 -13.73
N GLU A 53 3.10 6.66 -12.81
CA GLU A 53 3.17 5.43 -12.04
C GLU A 53 2.93 4.20 -12.90
N TYR A 54 2.06 4.30 -13.91
CA TYR A 54 1.85 3.27 -14.91
C TYR A 54 3.08 3.04 -15.78
N ASP A 55 3.67 4.10 -16.32
CA ASP A 55 4.86 4.02 -17.16
C ASP A 55 6.03 3.40 -16.37
N TYR A 56 6.15 3.73 -15.08
CA TYR A 56 7.11 3.09 -14.19
C TYR A 56 6.79 1.61 -13.96
N PHE A 57 5.52 1.27 -13.67
CA PHE A 57 5.11 -0.09 -13.32
C PHE A 57 5.17 -1.04 -14.51
N SER A 58 4.69 -0.62 -15.68
CA SER A 58 4.66 -1.39 -16.94
C SER A 58 6.05 -1.77 -17.44
N GLN A 59 7.06 -0.92 -17.19
CA GLN A 59 8.46 -1.23 -17.52
C GLN A 59 9.10 -2.27 -16.59
N LYS A 60 8.54 -2.49 -15.39
CA LYS A 60 9.15 -3.32 -14.33
C LYS A 60 8.39 -4.61 -14.06
N VAL A 61 7.11 -4.68 -14.41
CA VAL A 61 6.26 -5.87 -14.24
C VAL A 61 5.61 -6.19 -15.57
N PRO A 62 5.80 -7.40 -16.11
CA PRO A 62 5.04 -7.85 -17.27
C PRO A 62 3.58 -8.00 -16.86
N PHE A 63 2.77 -7.02 -17.24
CA PHE A 63 1.35 -6.96 -16.96
C PHE A 63 0.62 -6.61 -18.26
N ASP A 64 -0.49 -7.29 -18.53
CA ASP A 64 -1.27 -7.06 -19.74
C ASP A 64 -1.92 -5.67 -19.67
N SER A 65 -1.65 -4.83 -20.66
CA SER A 65 -2.17 -3.46 -20.74
C SER A 65 -3.70 -3.42 -20.75
N LYS A 66 -4.37 -4.48 -21.20
CA LYS A 66 -5.83 -4.60 -21.15
C LYS A 66 -6.35 -4.68 -19.73
N ILE A 67 -5.62 -5.41 -18.87
CA ILE A 67 -5.95 -5.50 -17.46
C ILE A 67 -5.91 -4.07 -16.90
N PHE A 68 -4.87 -3.28 -17.20
CA PHE A 68 -4.75 -1.89 -16.72
C PHE A 68 -5.92 -0.96 -17.10
N GLU A 69 -6.41 -1.05 -18.34
CA GLU A 69 -7.59 -0.29 -18.79
C GLU A 69 -8.84 -0.62 -17.97
N GLU A 70 -9.01 -1.88 -17.56
CA GLU A 70 -10.11 -2.30 -16.67
C GLU A 70 -9.96 -1.76 -15.23
N PHE A 71 -8.76 -1.38 -14.78
CA PHE A 71 -8.53 -0.83 -13.43
C PHE A 71 -8.61 0.70 -13.35
N GLN A 72 -8.80 1.41 -14.46
CA GLN A 72 -8.98 2.88 -14.49
C GLN A 72 -10.16 3.38 -13.66
N ILE A 73 -11.09 2.50 -13.31
CA ILE A 73 -12.32 2.83 -12.59
C ILE A 73 -12.21 2.72 -11.06
N TYR A 74 -11.09 2.22 -10.52
CA TYR A 74 -10.96 2.07 -9.07
C TYR A 74 -10.47 3.35 -8.40
N GLU A 75 -11.27 3.87 -7.49
CA GLU A 75 -10.87 4.94 -6.57
C GLU A 75 -10.12 4.35 -5.37
N LYS A 76 -9.34 5.18 -4.66
CA LYS A 76 -8.67 4.78 -3.42
C LYS A 76 -9.71 4.44 -2.36
N GLN A 77 -9.83 3.17 -1.99
CA GLN A 77 -10.83 2.71 -1.03
C GLN A 77 -10.19 2.36 0.30
N PHE A 78 -9.81 3.37 1.08
CA PHE A 78 -9.39 3.17 2.46
C PHE A 78 -10.52 3.37 3.48
N SER A 79 -11.76 3.61 3.03
CA SER A 79 -12.89 3.93 3.90
C SER A 79 -13.22 2.85 4.93
N HIS A 80 -12.98 1.59 4.60
CA HIS A 80 -13.13 0.48 5.54
C HIS A 80 -11.99 0.39 6.59
N LEU A 81 -10.95 1.23 6.45
CA LEU A 81 -9.80 1.38 7.33
C LEU A 81 -9.87 2.66 8.18
N GLU A 82 -10.92 3.49 8.01
CA GLU A 82 -11.15 4.75 8.72
C GLU A 82 -11.50 4.53 10.20
N LYS A 83 -10.51 4.09 10.98
CA LYS A 83 -10.58 4.09 12.46
C LYS A 83 -9.91 5.31 13.08
N SER A 84 -8.96 5.93 12.36
CA SER A 84 -8.23 7.13 12.76
C SER A 84 -7.59 7.75 11.51
N ASP A 85 -7.66 9.07 11.39
CA ASP A 85 -7.04 9.82 10.28
C ASP A 85 -5.52 9.65 10.26
N LEU A 86 -4.89 9.57 11.44
CA LEU A 86 -3.44 9.36 11.56
C LEU A 86 -3.02 7.96 11.14
N LEU A 87 -3.85 6.96 11.43
CA LEU A 87 -3.60 5.60 10.97
C LEU A 87 -3.72 5.52 9.45
N LEU A 88 -4.73 6.18 8.90
CA LEU A 88 -4.96 6.23 7.46
C LEU A 88 -3.77 6.88 6.74
N ASP A 89 -3.28 8.02 7.24
CA ASP A 89 -2.10 8.70 6.70
C ASP A 89 -0.86 7.77 6.71
N LEU A 90 -0.60 7.09 7.84
CA LEU A 90 0.52 6.15 7.91
C LEU A 90 0.38 4.99 6.91
N LEU A 91 -0.80 4.39 6.79
CA LEU A 91 -1.07 3.31 5.85
C LEU A 91 -0.88 3.75 4.40
N GLN A 92 -1.37 4.94 4.04
CA GLN A 92 -1.17 5.50 2.70
C GLN A 92 0.32 5.71 2.41
N ARG A 93 1.11 6.20 3.37
CA ARG A 93 2.56 6.40 3.19
C ARG A 93 3.35 5.10 3.09
N CYS A 94 2.90 4.02 3.73
CA CYS A 94 3.51 2.69 3.61
C CYS A 94 3.14 2.00 2.29
N LEU A 95 1.86 2.08 1.88
CA LEU A 95 1.30 1.35 0.76
C LEU A 95 1.33 2.17 -0.53
N GLN A 96 2.53 2.41 -1.05
CA GLN A 96 2.76 3.08 -2.33
C GLN A 96 3.21 2.09 -3.40
N PHE A 97 2.74 2.28 -4.63
CA PHE A 97 3.16 1.48 -5.78
C PHE A 97 4.65 1.65 -6.08
N CYS A 98 5.12 2.89 -6.14
CA CYS A 98 6.54 3.20 -6.29
C CYS A 98 7.27 2.98 -4.95
N PRO A 99 8.25 2.07 -4.86
CA PRO A 99 8.97 1.80 -3.61
C PRO A 99 9.69 3.02 -3.04
N GLU A 100 10.17 3.92 -3.92
CA GLU A 100 10.90 5.13 -3.51
C GLU A 100 10.00 6.16 -2.83
N LYS A 101 8.70 6.15 -3.15
CA LYS A 101 7.70 7.02 -2.51
C LYS A 101 7.27 6.51 -1.12
N ARG A 102 7.66 5.27 -0.74
CA ARG A 102 7.31 4.70 0.57
C ARG A 102 8.13 5.36 1.67
N ILE A 103 7.46 5.70 2.77
CA ILE A 103 8.07 6.18 4.02
C ILE A 103 9.18 5.22 4.49
N SER A 104 10.24 5.75 5.09
CA SER A 104 11.26 4.91 5.75
C SER A 104 10.79 4.42 7.12
N ALA A 105 11.44 3.39 7.65
CA ALA A 105 11.14 2.90 9.00
C ALA A 105 11.36 3.98 10.08
N CYS A 106 12.44 4.76 9.94
CA CYS A 106 12.72 5.87 10.84
C CYS A 106 11.63 6.94 10.81
N GLU A 107 11.17 7.35 9.63
CA GLU A 107 10.08 8.32 9.51
C GLU A 107 8.75 7.75 10.03
N ALA A 108 8.46 6.47 9.77
CA ALA A 108 7.27 5.81 10.26
C ALA A 108 7.23 5.77 11.80
N LEU A 109 8.36 5.48 12.47
CA LEU A 109 8.45 5.49 13.93
C LEU A 109 8.21 6.89 14.54
N ASN A 110 8.53 7.95 13.81
CA ASN A 110 8.30 9.34 14.22
C ASN A 110 6.91 9.86 13.81
N HIS A 111 6.04 9.01 13.26
CA HIS A 111 4.71 9.41 12.82
C HIS A 111 3.84 9.85 14.01
N PRO A 112 3.01 10.91 13.88
CA PRO A 112 2.16 11.41 14.98
C PRO A 112 1.25 10.36 15.61
N LEU A 113 0.85 9.33 14.85
CA LEU A 113 0.11 8.17 15.36
C LEU A 113 0.80 7.53 16.58
N PHE A 114 2.11 7.33 16.53
CA PHE A 114 2.83 6.68 17.63
C PHE A 114 3.01 7.62 18.82
N GLN A 115 3.06 8.92 18.60
CA GLN A 115 3.06 9.92 19.68
C GLN A 115 1.74 9.91 20.42
N GLU A 116 0.60 9.92 19.70
CA GLU A 116 -0.74 9.82 20.30
C GLU A 116 -0.90 8.53 21.13
N ILE A 117 -0.44 7.40 20.60
CA ILE A 117 -0.45 6.13 21.33
C ILE A 117 0.41 6.24 22.59
N GLN A 118 1.63 6.76 22.49
CA GLN A 118 2.52 6.88 23.64
C GLN A 118 1.92 7.77 24.73
N GLU A 119 1.32 8.91 24.38
CA GLU A 119 0.63 9.81 25.32
C GLU A 119 -0.58 9.15 25.98
N LYS A 120 -1.34 8.32 25.25
CA LYS A 120 -2.53 7.64 25.76
C LYS A 120 -2.22 6.52 26.77
N TYR A 121 -1.04 5.94 26.71
CA TYR A 121 -0.61 4.81 27.55
C TYR A 121 0.54 5.16 28.51
N SER A 122 0.91 6.44 28.61
CA SER A 122 1.80 6.97 29.66
C SER A 122 1.00 7.39 30.88
#